data_AF-A0A2H9Q4R5-F1
#
_entry.id   AF-A0A2H9Q4R5-F1
#
_cell.length_a   1.000
_cell.length_b   1.000
_cell.length_c   1.000
_cell.angle_alpha   90.00
_cell.angle_beta   90.00
_cell.angle_gamma   90.00
#
_symmetry.space_group_name_H-M   'P 1'
#
loop_
_entity.id
_entity.type
_entity.pdbx_description
1 polymer ?
#
loop_
_entity_poly.entity_id
_entity_poly.type
_entity_poly.pdbx_seq_one_letter_code
_entity_poly.pdbx_strand_id
1 'polypeptide(L)'
;MRKGSYSNAMLIILIAGIFCLFIIQDSSALSAKPSNESIQAKEGLGQAEKDILEMMENNISINRVNETYQEALQLYSAQLALEEKGKKADYKLIIKYTSDIGSVKKTALQAKDELEIFSEIFNEVGENTNLSEMHGEYDQIISSLSDERFEDTIKLIKTGYERISEIQSSQTAINAFSNAISKTIKNFFIRNWLKLIIIFSIVLILLLIFWSSLKKLKVRLRFNLLITQKKSINNLLKEMQNNYFKTKKISEADYRIRLKKFKELIRDIDRQVMVLKEEMFKLKMKEKK
;
A
#
# COMPACT_ATOMS: atom_id res chain seq x y z
N MET A 1 -40.76 100.82 22.08
CA MET A 1 -40.34 99.42 22.28
C MET A 1 -40.00 98.79 20.92
N ARG A 2 -38.73 98.76 20.54
CA ARG A 2 -38.20 97.95 19.41
C ARG A 2 -36.70 97.70 19.68
N LYS A 3 -36.43 96.91 20.72
CA LYS A 3 -35.13 96.29 20.99
C LYS A 3 -35.40 94.79 20.97
N GLY A 4 -34.99 94.07 19.93
CA GLY A 4 -35.23 92.63 19.88
C GLY A 4 -35.10 91.93 18.53
N SER A 5 -34.43 92.51 17.52
CA SER A 5 -34.29 91.83 16.21
C SER A 5 -32.84 91.45 15.84
N TYR A 6 -31.84 92.10 16.44
CA TYR A 6 -30.43 91.84 16.06
C TYR A 6 -29.80 90.60 16.71
N SER A 7 -30.37 90.09 17.82
CA SER A 7 -29.83 88.92 18.54
C SER A 7 -30.04 87.60 17.78
N ASN A 8 -31.18 87.45 17.10
CA ASN A 8 -31.50 86.21 16.38
C ASN A 8 -30.77 86.13 15.04
N ALA A 9 -30.54 87.27 14.38
CA ALA A 9 -29.75 87.34 13.15
C ALA A 9 -28.28 86.93 13.39
N MET A 10 -27.69 87.36 14.52
CA MET A 10 -26.31 87.00 14.86
C MET A 10 -26.17 85.50 15.18
N LEU A 11 -27.16 84.90 15.86
CA LEU A 11 -27.17 83.46 16.17
C LEU A 11 -27.29 82.59 14.91
N ILE A 12 -28.13 83.00 13.94
CA ILE A 12 -28.30 82.29 12.66
C ILE A 12 -27.01 82.35 11.82
N ILE A 13 -26.31 83.47 11.81
CA ILE A 13 -25.03 83.61 11.09
C ILE A 13 -23.94 82.75 11.74
N LEU A 14 -23.93 82.63 13.07
CA LEU A 14 -22.95 81.81 13.80
C LEU A 14 -23.20 80.31 13.60
N ILE A 15 -24.46 79.88 13.58
CA ILE A 15 -24.85 78.50 13.27
C ILE A 15 -24.55 78.15 11.80
N ALA A 16 -24.81 79.06 10.86
CA ALA A 16 -24.48 78.87 9.45
C ALA A 16 -22.95 78.79 9.21
N GLY A 17 -22.16 79.59 9.93
CA GLY A 17 -20.69 79.54 9.87
C GLY A 17 -20.11 78.23 10.39
N ILE A 18 -20.66 77.68 11.48
CA ILE A 18 -20.25 76.37 12.02
C ILE A 18 -20.64 75.23 11.05
N PHE A 19 -21.81 75.32 10.42
CA PHE A 19 -22.26 74.32 9.44
C PHE A 19 -21.38 74.32 8.17
N CYS A 20 -20.90 75.48 7.71
CA CYS A 20 -19.94 75.57 6.60
C CYS A 20 -18.56 74.99 6.95
N LEU A 21 -18.11 75.07 8.22
CA LEU A 21 -16.85 74.46 8.65
C LEU A 21 -16.90 72.92 8.66
N PHE A 22 -18.07 72.33 8.92
CA PHE A 22 -18.23 70.87 8.83
C PHE A 22 -18.26 70.35 7.40
N ILE A 23 -18.83 71.10 6.44
CA ILE A 23 -18.91 70.67 5.03
C ILE A 23 -17.53 70.67 4.33
N ILE A 24 -16.55 71.44 4.82
CA ILE A 24 -15.22 71.52 4.19
C ILE A 24 -14.32 70.34 4.60
N GLN A 25 -14.58 69.66 5.74
CA GLN A 25 -13.71 68.58 6.22
C GLN A 25 -13.88 67.24 5.47
N ASP A 26 -14.98 67.02 4.75
CA ASP A 26 -15.22 65.74 4.04
C ASP A 26 -14.62 65.67 2.63
N SER A 27 -13.95 66.71 2.15
CA SER A 27 -13.51 66.82 0.75
C SER A 27 -12.12 66.22 0.44
N SER A 28 -11.48 65.53 1.39
CA SER A 28 -10.11 65.01 1.22
C SER A 28 -9.97 63.48 1.18
N ALA A 29 -11.07 62.73 1.15
CA ALA A 29 -11.02 61.35 0.69
C ALA A 29 -10.93 61.33 -0.86
N LEU A 30 -9.83 61.85 -1.41
CA LEU A 30 -9.41 61.44 -2.75
C LEU A 30 -9.12 59.94 -2.65
N SER A 31 -10.12 59.12 -2.98
CA SER A 31 -9.93 57.68 -3.15
C SER A 31 -8.87 57.52 -4.23
N ALA A 32 -7.66 57.16 -3.82
CA ALA A 32 -6.60 56.83 -4.75
C ALA A 32 -7.14 55.76 -5.69
N LYS A 33 -7.20 56.08 -6.99
CA LYS A 33 -7.66 55.12 -7.99
C LYS A 33 -6.77 53.88 -7.87
N PRO A 34 -7.34 52.68 -7.64
CA PRO A 34 -6.55 51.47 -7.46
C PRO A 34 -5.68 51.25 -8.70
N SER A 35 -4.43 50.81 -8.48
CA SER A 35 -3.53 50.41 -9.54
C SER A 35 -4.12 49.27 -10.37
N ASN A 36 -3.70 49.17 -11.63
CA ASN A 36 -4.09 48.06 -12.50
C ASN A 36 -3.70 46.70 -11.89
N GLU A 37 -2.56 46.64 -11.19
CA GLU A 37 -2.07 45.43 -10.51
C GLU A 37 -2.99 45.03 -9.35
N SER A 38 -3.51 46.00 -8.59
CA SER A 38 -4.49 45.76 -7.53
C SER A 38 -5.81 45.20 -8.08
N ILE A 39 -6.31 45.77 -9.19
CA ILE A 39 -7.52 45.28 -9.86
C ILE A 39 -7.30 43.84 -10.35
N GLN A 40 -6.18 43.58 -11.02
CA GLN A 40 -5.85 42.23 -11.51
C GLN A 40 -5.73 41.22 -10.36
N ALA A 41 -5.10 41.59 -9.25
CA ALA A 41 -4.99 40.73 -8.08
C ALA A 41 -6.37 40.42 -7.47
N LYS A 42 -7.26 41.41 -7.38
CA LYS A 42 -8.63 41.23 -6.91
C LYS A 42 -9.45 40.30 -7.80
N GLU A 43 -9.35 40.47 -9.12
CA GLU A 43 -9.99 39.58 -10.09
C GLU A 43 -9.44 38.15 -10.00
N GLY A 44 -8.12 38.01 -9.85
CA GLY A 44 -7.46 36.72 -9.64
C GLY A 44 -7.94 36.01 -8.38
N LEU A 45 -8.10 36.72 -7.27
CA LEU A 45 -8.66 36.19 -6.02
C LEU A 45 -10.12 35.71 -6.22
N GLY A 46 -10.95 36.51 -6.89
CA GLY A 46 -12.32 36.13 -7.19
C GLY A 46 -12.43 34.91 -8.12
N GLN A 47 -11.46 34.72 -9.02
CA GLN A 47 -11.39 33.50 -9.83
C GLN A 47 -10.88 32.30 -9.02
N ALA A 48 -9.87 32.48 -8.16
CA ALA A 48 -9.36 31.43 -7.28
C ALA A 48 -10.44 30.90 -6.32
N GLU A 49 -11.31 31.78 -5.80
CA GLU A 49 -12.46 31.38 -4.99
C GLU A 49 -13.41 30.46 -5.78
N LYS A 50 -13.76 30.83 -7.02
CA LYS A 50 -14.59 29.98 -7.90
C LYS A 50 -13.92 28.65 -8.21
N ASP A 51 -12.61 28.67 -8.45
CA ASP A 51 -11.83 27.47 -8.71
C ASP A 51 -11.85 26.50 -7.51
N ILE A 52 -11.76 27.02 -6.29
CA ILE A 52 -11.86 26.22 -5.05
C ILE A 52 -13.28 25.67 -4.88
N LEU A 53 -14.32 26.47 -5.14
CA LEU A 53 -15.71 26.02 -5.08
C LEU A 53 -15.96 24.89 -6.09
N GLU A 54 -15.45 25.00 -7.31
CA GLU A 54 -15.55 23.96 -8.33
C GLU A 54 -14.86 22.65 -7.91
N MET A 55 -13.67 22.73 -7.29
CA MET A 55 -12.99 21.55 -6.73
C MET A 55 -13.84 20.89 -5.62
N MET A 56 -14.44 21.70 -4.75
CA MET A 56 -15.30 21.23 -3.67
C MET A 56 -16.58 20.57 -4.21
N GLU A 57 -17.24 21.16 -5.21
CA GLU A 57 -18.40 20.58 -5.91
C GLU A 57 -18.06 19.23 -6.54
N ASN A 58 -16.81 19.05 -6.97
CA ASN A 58 -16.29 17.81 -7.51
C ASN A 58 -15.77 16.82 -6.44
N ASN A 59 -15.98 17.08 -5.15
CA ASN A 59 -15.47 16.27 -4.04
C ASN A 59 -13.94 16.08 -4.07
N ILE A 60 -13.20 17.07 -4.56
CA ILE A 60 -11.73 17.07 -4.54
C ILE A 60 -11.28 17.78 -3.26
N SER A 61 -10.24 17.27 -2.59
CA SER A 61 -9.68 17.91 -1.40
C SER A 61 -9.08 19.28 -1.74
N ILE A 62 -9.33 20.27 -0.89
CA ILE A 62 -9.00 21.69 -1.12
C ILE A 62 -8.02 22.27 -0.09
N ASN A 63 -7.36 21.47 0.75
CA ASN A 63 -6.55 21.98 1.87
C ASN A 63 -5.40 22.85 1.38
N ARG A 64 -4.54 22.33 0.47
CA ARG A 64 -3.39 23.06 -0.10
C ARG A 64 -3.80 24.33 -0.83
N VAL A 65 -4.86 24.27 -1.64
CA VAL A 65 -5.33 25.45 -2.41
C VAL A 65 -5.98 26.47 -1.51
N ASN A 66 -6.71 26.05 -0.47
CA ASN A 66 -7.31 26.94 0.50
C ASN A 66 -6.25 27.65 1.36
N GLU A 67 -5.21 26.94 1.82
CA GLU A 67 -4.08 27.56 2.52
C GLU A 67 -3.40 28.64 1.66
N THR A 68 -3.11 28.31 0.40
CA THR A 68 -2.52 29.24 -0.57
C THR A 68 -3.42 30.46 -0.81
N TYR A 69 -4.74 30.24 -0.88
CA TYR A 69 -5.72 31.30 -1.05
C TYR A 69 -5.81 32.23 0.16
N GLN A 70 -5.81 31.69 1.39
CA GLN A 70 -5.80 32.49 2.61
C GLN A 70 -4.52 33.33 2.71
N GLU A 71 -3.36 32.79 2.33
CA GLU A 71 -2.11 33.55 2.27
C GLU A 71 -2.21 34.70 1.24
N ALA A 72 -2.76 34.43 0.06
CA ALA A 72 -2.99 35.43 -0.97
C ALA A 72 -3.93 36.56 -0.50
N LEU A 73 -5.00 36.24 0.22
CA LEU A 73 -5.93 37.22 0.81
C LEU A 73 -5.23 38.12 1.84
N GLN A 74 -4.43 37.54 2.72
CA GLN A 74 -3.67 38.29 3.72
C GLN A 74 -2.67 39.25 3.05
N LEU A 75 -1.92 38.76 2.06
CA LEU A 75 -0.99 39.57 1.27
C LEU A 75 -1.72 40.70 0.56
N TYR A 76 -2.86 40.43 -0.07
CA TYR A 76 -3.65 41.44 -0.76
C TYR A 76 -4.12 42.55 0.19
N SER A 77 -4.63 42.20 1.36
CA SER A 77 -5.05 43.18 2.37
C SER A 77 -3.90 44.09 2.83
N ALA A 78 -2.69 43.53 2.99
CA ALA A 78 -1.51 44.27 3.39
C ALA A 78 -1.03 45.22 2.28
N GLN A 79 -1.01 44.76 1.02
CA GLN A 79 -0.62 45.58 -0.13
C GLN A 79 -1.61 46.72 -0.40
N LEU A 80 -2.91 46.45 -0.27
CA LEU A 80 -3.95 47.47 -0.39
C LEU A 80 -3.78 48.56 0.67
N ALA A 81 -3.51 48.20 1.92
CA ALA A 81 -3.26 49.16 2.99
C ALA A 81 -1.96 49.98 2.80
N LEU A 82 -0.97 49.47 2.06
CA LEU A 82 0.22 50.23 1.67
C LEU A 82 -0.11 51.23 0.56
N GLU A 83 -0.89 50.81 -0.43
CA GLU A 83 -1.34 51.64 -1.55
C GLU A 83 -2.22 52.80 -1.07
N GLU A 84 -3.15 52.56 -0.14
CA GLU A 84 -3.98 53.58 0.50
C GLU A 84 -3.17 54.63 1.25
N LYS A 85 -1.97 54.26 1.74
CA LYS A 85 -1.03 55.17 2.39
C LYS A 85 -0.12 55.91 1.39
N GLY A 86 -0.39 55.77 0.09
CA GLY A 86 0.43 56.34 -0.99
C GLY A 86 1.81 55.68 -1.13
N LYS A 87 2.01 54.49 -0.57
CA LYS A 87 3.26 53.73 -0.72
C LYS A 87 3.18 52.81 -1.94
N LYS A 88 4.34 52.44 -2.48
CA LYS A 88 4.43 51.48 -3.58
C LYS A 88 4.07 50.07 -3.09
N ALA A 89 2.96 49.53 -3.57
CA ALA A 89 2.55 48.15 -3.36
C ALA A 89 3.15 47.22 -4.44
N ASP A 90 3.28 45.92 -4.14
CA ASP A 90 3.67 44.88 -5.09
C ASP A 90 2.70 43.69 -5.01
N TYR A 91 1.93 43.48 -6.07
CA TYR A 91 0.89 42.46 -6.16
C TYR A 91 1.33 41.18 -6.88
N LYS A 92 2.59 41.08 -7.33
CA LYS A 92 3.04 39.95 -8.18
C LYS A 92 2.88 38.58 -7.52
N LEU A 93 3.13 38.49 -6.21
CA LEU A 93 3.01 37.22 -5.48
C LEU A 93 1.57 36.73 -5.39
N ILE A 94 0.61 37.65 -5.21
CA ILE A 94 -0.83 37.33 -5.16
C ILE A 94 -1.29 36.81 -6.53
N ILE A 95 -0.89 37.48 -7.61
CA ILE A 95 -1.19 37.04 -8.97
C ILE A 95 -0.61 35.64 -9.22
N LYS A 96 0.64 35.40 -8.80
CA LYS A 96 1.26 34.07 -8.88
C LYS A 96 0.45 33.01 -8.12
N TYR A 97 0.11 33.26 -6.85
CA TYR A 97 -0.66 32.31 -6.04
C TYR A 97 -2.04 32.00 -6.66
N THR A 98 -2.75 33.01 -7.15
CA THR A 98 -4.05 32.78 -7.82
C THR A 98 -3.91 31.96 -9.11
N SER A 99 -2.83 32.15 -9.87
CA SER A 99 -2.51 31.35 -11.05
C SER A 99 -2.11 29.91 -10.70
N ASP A 100 -1.35 29.73 -9.61
CA ASP A 100 -0.94 28.42 -9.12
C ASP A 100 -2.17 27.60 -8.67
N ILE A 101 -3.14 28.22 -7.98
CA ILE A 101 -4.42 27.58 -7.62
C ILE A 101 -5.17 27.07 -8.85
N GLY A 102 -5.33 27.91 -9.88
CA GLY A 102 -6.00 27.50 -11.12
C GLY A 102 -5.28 26.34 -11.83
N SER A 103 -3.94 26.31 -11.76
CA SER A 103 -3.13 25.22 -12.30
C SER A 103 -3.34 23.92 -11.51
N VAL A 104 -3.36 23.99 -10.17
CA VAL A 104 -3.63 22.85 -9.30
C VAL A 104 -5.04 22.29 -9.55
N LYS A 105 -6.06 23.14 -9.67
CA LYS A 105 -7.42 22.71 -10.02
C LYS A 105 -7.42 21.89 -11.30
N LYS A 106 -6.79 22.40 -12.36
CA LYS A 106 -6.77 21.72 -13.67
C LYS A 106 -6.14 20.33 -13.56
N THR A 107 -5.02 20.22 -12.85
CA THR A 107 -4.35 18.93 -12.62
C THR A 107 -5.21 18.00 -11.76
N ALA A 108 -5.89 18.52 -10.75
CA ALA A 108 -6.74 17.73 -9.86
C ALA A 108 -7.96 17.14 -10.57
N LEU A 109 -8.63 17.94 -11.41
CA LEU A 109 -9.73 17.46 -12.25
C LEU A 109 -9.26 16.37 -13.21
N GLN A 110 -8.13 16.60 -13.89
CA GLN A 110 -7.53 15.59 -14.77
C GLN A 110 -7.20 14.30 -14.02
N ALA A 111 -6.57 14.39 -12.84
CA ALA A 111 -6.22 13.22 -12.04
C ALA A 111 -7.45 12.45 -11.56
N LYS A 112 -8.55 13.14 -11.25
CA LYS A 112 -9.83 12.53 -10.87
C LYS A 112 -10.46 11.79 -12.05
N ASP A 113 -10.56 12.44 -13.21
CA ASP A 113 -11.14 11.83 -14.43
C ASP A 113 -10.33 10.59 -14.85
N GLU A 114 -8.99 10.68 -14.82
CA GLU A 114 -8.12 9.54 -15.12
C GLU A 114 -8.26 8.41 -14.11
N LEU A 115 -8.46 8.72 -12.81
CA LEU A 115 -8.67 7.72 -11.78
C LEU A 115 -9.99 6.98 -11.96
N GLU A 116 -11.06 7.68 -12.34
CA GLU A 116 -12.36 7.07 -12.60
C GLU A 116 -12.26 6.04 -13.74
N ILE A 117 -11.69 6.45 -14.87
CA ILE A 117 -11.44 5.57 -16.02
C ILE A 117 -10.55 4.38 -15.63
N PHE A 118 -9.47 4.64 -14.88
CA PHE A 118 -8.57 3.59 -14.42
C PHE A 118 -9.27 2.58 -13.50
N SER A 119 -10.15 3.04 -12.62
CA SER A 119 -10.89 2.19 -11.69
C SER A 119 -11.89 1.29 -12.42
N GLU A 120 -12.56 1.80 -13.45
CA GLU A 120 -13.43 0.99 -14.32
C GLU A 120 -12.64 -0.13 -15.01
N ILE A 121 -11.51 0.21 -15.63
CA ILE A 121 -10.64 -0.75 -16.32
C ILE A 121 -10.09 -1.78 -15.33
N PHE A 122 -9.66 -1.36 -14.14
CA PHE A 122 -9.17 -2.26 -13.10
C PHE A 122 -10.23 -3.29 -12.71
N ASN A 123 -11.48 -2.86 -12.51
CA ASN A 123 -12.58 -3.74 -12.16
C ASN A 123 -12.95 -4.69 -13.31
N GLU A 124 -13.08 -4.19 -14.54
CA GLU A 124 -13.39 -5.01 -15.73
C GLU A 124 -12.34 -6.10 -15.95
N VAL A 125 -11.06 -5.75 -15.84
CA VAL A 125 -9.96 -6.73 -15.98
C VAL A 125 -9.96 -7.72 -14.82
N GLY A 126 -10.29 -7.26 -13.61
CA GLY A 126 -10.39 -8.07 -12.40
C GLY A 126 -11.41 -9.21 -12.50
N GLU A 127 -12.42 -9.10 -13.37
CA GLU A 127 -13.39 -10.18 -13.60
C GLU A 127 -12.76 -11.43 -14.22
N ASN A 128 -11.74 -11.24 -15.06
CA ASN A 128 -11.13 -12.31 -15.86
C ASN A 128 -9.68 -12.62 -15.47
N THR A 129 -9.03 -11.71 -14.75
CA THR A 129 -7.60 -11.78 -14.40
C THR A 129 -7.44 -11.57 -12.91
N ASN A 130 -6.60 -12.40 -12.26
CA ASN A 130 -6.30 -12.20 -10.85
C ASN A 130 -5.37 -10.99 -10.65
N LEU A 131 -5.93 -9.86 -10.22
CA LEU A 131 -5.19 -8.62 -9.93
C LEU A 131 -4.77 -8.49 -8.45
N SER A 132 -4.81 -9.58 -7.66
CA SER A 132 -4.48 -9.52 -6.23
C SER A 132 -3.09 -8.97 -5.92
N GLU A 133 -2.12 -9.16 -6.82
CA GLU A 133 -0.77 -8.61 -6.68
C GLU A 133 -0.72 -7.09 -6.82
N MET A 134 -1.75 -6.46 -7.38
CA MET A 134 -1.78 -5.03 -7.70
C MET A 134 -2.63 -4.19 -6.72
N HIS A 135 -3.27 -4.82 -5.73
CA HIS A 135 -4.11 -4.08 -4.77
C HIS A 135 -3.33 -2.99 -4.02
N GLY A 136 -2.05 -3.23 -3.69
CA GLY A 136 -1.22 -2.23 -3.00
C GLY A 136 -0.98 -0.99 -3.84
N GLU A 137 -0.70 -1.15 -5.13
CA GLU A 137 -0.51 -0.04 -6.07
C GLU A 137 -1.82 0.70 -6.34
N TYR A 138 -2.94 -0.03 -6.43
CA TYR A 138 -4.28 0.57 -6.56
C TYR A 138 -4.63 1.47 -5.37
N ASP A 139 -4.43 0.96 -4.14
CA ASP A 139 -4.66 1.73 -2.92
C ASP A 139 -3.73 2.97 -2.87
N GLN A 140 -2.49 2.83 -3.34
CA GLN A 140 -1.54 3.94 -3.41
C GLN A 140 -2.03 5.05 -4.36
N ILE A 141 -2.57 4.70 -5.53
CA ILE A 141 -3.15 5.66 -6.48
C ILE A 141 -4.32 6.43 -5.85
N ILE A 142 -5.21 5.73 -5.16
CA ILE A 142 -6.35 6.37 -4.48
C ILE A 142 -5.84 7.34 -3.40
N SER A 143 -4.89 6.88 -2.58
CA SER A 143 -4.33 7.70 -1.50
C SER A 143 -3.60 8.94 -2.01
N SER A 144 -2.90 8.87 -3.15
CA SER A 144 -2.21 10.04 -3.70
C SER A 144 -3.18 11.12 -4.17
N LEU A 145 -4.38 10.75 -4.64
CA LEU A 145 -5.42 11.72 -4.96
C LEU A 145 -5.97 12.39 -3.68
N SER A 146 -6.24 11.63 -2.62
CA SER A 146 -6.71 12.18 -1.34
C SER A 146 -5.67 13.07 -0.65
N ASP A 147 -4.40 12.75 -0.82
CA ASP A 147 -3.27 13.50 -0.28
C ASP A 147 -2.89 14.74 -1.11
N GLU A 148 -3.72 15.10 -2.10
CA GLU A 148 -3.52 16.27 -2.98
C GLU A 148 -2.21 16.23 -3.81
N ARG A 149 -1.70 15.02 -4.07
CA ARG A 149 -0.53 14.75 -4.90
C ARG A 149 -0.95 14.43 -6.34
N PHE A 150 -1.74 15.31 -6.94
CA PHE A 150 -2.41 15.09 -8.23
C PHE A 150 -1.44 14.74 -9.37
N GLU A 151 -0.28 15.40 -9.42
CA GLU A 151 0.76 15.12 -10.42
C GLU A 151 1.35 13.71 -10.30
N ASP A 152 1.43 13.19 -9.07
CA ASP A 152 1.91 11.84 -8.81
C ASP A 152 0.83 10.80 -9.09
N THR A 153 -0.44 11.11 -8.80
CA THR A 153 -1.59 10.25 -9.15
C THR A 153 -1.60 9.92 -10.64
N ILE A 154 -1.46 10.92 -11.52
CA ILE A 154 -1.42 10.72 -12.98
C ILE A 154 -0.27 9.78 -13.39
N LYS A 155 0.92 9.95 -12.79
CA LYS A 155 2.08 9.08 -13.06
C LYS A 155 1.83 7.65 -12.57
N LEU A 156 1.28 7.50 -11.37
CA LEU A 156 0.99 6.20 -10.78
C LEU A 156 -0.10 5.46 -11.58
N ILE A 157 -1.13 6.16 -12.07
CA ILE A 157 -2.14 5.60 -12.99
C ILE A 157 -1.49 5.03 -14.25
N LYS A 158 -0.57 5.78 -14.87
CA LYS A 158 0.17 5.30 -16.05
C LYS A 158 0.94 4.01 -15.75
N THR A 159 1.68 3.97 -14.63
CA THR A 159 2.37 2.77 -14.18
C THR A 159 1.39 1.63 -13.87
N GLY A 160 0.21 1.96 -13.35
CA GLY A 160 -0.87 1.02 -13.12
C GLY A 160 -1.33 0.34 -14.41
N TYR A 161 -1.56 1.10 -15.49
CA TYR A 161 -1.91 0.53 -16.80
C TYR A 161 -0.85 -0.42 -17.34
N GLU A 162 0.43 -0.05 -17.23
CA GLU A 162 1.54 -0.90 -17.64
C GLU A 162 1.54 -2.22 -16.85
N ARG A 163 1.29 -2.15 -15.53
CA ARG A 163 1.22 -3.33 -14.66
C ARG A 163 0.02 -4.23 -14.96
N ILE A 164 -1.17 -3.66 -15.21
CA ILE A 164 -2.35 -4.42 -15.66
C ILE A 164 -2.03 -5.18 -16.94
N SER A 165 -1.43 -4.50 -17.92
CA SER A 165 -1.04 -5.11 -19.20
C SER A 165 -0.04 -6.25 -19.01
N GLU A 166 0.96 -6.06 -18.14
CA GLU A 166 1.94 -7.10 -17.80
C GLU A 166 1.26 -8.34 -17.19
N ILE A 167 0.40 -8.15 -16.17
CA ILE A 167 -0.31 -9.25 -15.52
C ILE A 167 -1.20 -10.00 -16.52
N GLN A 168 -1.97 -9.29 -17.34
CA GLN A 168 -2.81 -9.90 -18.39
C GLN A 168 -2.00 -10.69 -19.40
N SER A 169 -0.85 -10.15 -19.84
CA SER A 169 0.03 -10.82 -20.81
C SER A 169 0.65 -12.09 -20.21
N SER A 170 1.07 -12.04 -18.94
CA SER A 170 1.60 -13.17 -18.19
C SER A 170 0.55 -14.27 -18.03
N GLN A 171 -0.67 -13.91 -17.62
CA GLN A 171 -1.78 -14.85 -17.48
C GLN A 171 -2.13 -15.51 -18.82
N THR A 172 -2.20 -14.72 -19.90
CA THR A 172 -2.42 -15.22 -21.27
C THR A 172 -1.30 -16.18 -21.70
N ALA A 173 -0.04 -15.84 -21.43
CA ALA A 173 1.10 -16.69 -21.74
C ALA A 173 1.06 -18.01 -20.95
N ILE A 174 0.74 -17.97 -19.65
CA ILE A 174 0.58 -19.15 -18.80
C ILE A 174 -0.56 -20.04 -19.30
N ASN A 175 -1.70 -19.44 -19.67
CA ASN A 175 -2.85 -20.18 -20.21
C ASN A 175 -2.52 -20.83 -21.55
N ALA A 176 -1.87 -20.10 -22.47
CA ALA A 176 -1.43 -20.63 -23.75
C ALA A 176 -0.42 -21.78 -23.57
N PHE A 177 0.53 -21.62 -22.66
CA PHE A 177 1.53 -22.64 -22.32
C PHE A 177 0.89 -23.89 -21.70
N SER A 178 0.00 -23.71 -20.70
CA SER A 178 -0.73 -24.80 -20.07
C SER A 178 -1.60 -25.57 -21.07
N ASN A 179 -2.30 -24.85 -21.96
CA ASN A 179 -3.10 -25.47 -23.02
C ASN A 179 -2.23 -26.24 -24.01
N ALA A 180 -1.07 -25.70 -24.40
CA ALA A 180 -0.11 -26.38 -25.26
C ALA A 180 0.45 -27.65 -24.61
N ILE A 181 0.82 -27.59 -23.33
CA ILE A 181 1.27 -28.75 -22.55
C ILE A 181 0.16 -29.78 -22.41
N SER A 182 -1.04 -29.37 -21.99
CA SER A 182 -2.19 -30.25 -21.81
C SER A 182 -2.53 -30.99 -23.10
N LYS A 183 -2.56 -30.29 -24.23
CA LYS A 183 -2.76 -30.90 -25.55
C LYS A 183 -1.65 -31.88 -25.89
N THR A 184 -0.41 -31.54 -25.60
CA THR A 184 0.75 -32.41 -25.84
C THR A 184 0.69 -33.68 -24.99
N ILE A 185 0.39 -33.55 -23.69
CA ILE A 185 0.23 -34.66 -22.76
C ILE A 185 -0.95 -35.54 -23.20
N LYS A 186 -2.12 -34.95 -23.48
CA LYS A 186 -3.31 -35.67 -23.95
C LYS A 186 -3.00 -36.45 -25.23
N ASN A 187 -2.35 -35.83 -26.21
CA ASN A 187 -1.95 -36.49 -27.44
C ASN A 187 -0.91 -37.60 -27.19
N PHE A 188 0.01 -37.42 -26.24
CA PHE A 188 0.96 -38.45 -25.85
C PHE A 188 0.25 -39.68 -25.27
N PHE A 189 -0.72 -39.49 -24.38
CA PHE A 189 -1.52 -40.58 -23.82
C PHE A 189 -2.36 -41.27 -24.90
N ILE A 190 -3.07 -40.52 -25.74
CA ILE A 190 -3.90 -41.08 -26.83
C ILE A 190 -3.04 -41.88 -27.81
N ARG A 191 -1.87 -41.38 -28.19
CA ARG A 191 -0.99 -42.08 -29.15
C ARG A 191 -0.33 -43.33 -28.55
N ASN A 192 -0.07 -43.33 -27.24
CA ASN A 192 0.72 -44.38 -26.59
C ASN A 192 -0.07 -45.22 -25.59
N TRP A 193 -1.40 -45.17 -25.58
CA TRP A 193 -2.22 -45.83 -24.55
C TRP A 193 -1.95 -47.33 -24.42
N LEU A 194 -1.81 -48.06 -25.55
CA LEU A 194 -1.45 -49.48 -25.55
C LEU A 194 -0.07 -49.74 -24.93
N LYS A 195 0.95 -48.95 -25.30
CA LYS A 195 2.30 -49.07 -24.74
C LYS A 195 2.30 -48.80 -23.24
N LEU A 196 1.54 -47.79 -22.81
CA LEU A 196 1.38 -47.46 -21.38
C LEU A 196 0.73 -48.61 -20.61
N ILE A 197 -0.30 -49.27 -21.15
CA ILE A 197 -0.92 -50.46 -20.51
C ILE A 197 0.08 -51.61 -20.40
N ILE A 198 0.88 -51.87 -21.45
CA ILE A 198 1.90 -52.94 -21.42
C ILE A 198 2.95 -52.63 -20.34
N ILE A 199 3.51 -51.42 -20.33
CA ILE A 199 4.48 -50.99 -19.31
C ILE A 199 3.86 -51.07 -17.92
N PHE A 200 2.64 -50.59 -17.74
CA PHE A 200 1.93 -50.64 -16.47
C PHE A 200 1.71 -52.08 -15.99
N SER A 201 1.34 -53.00 -16.89
CA SER A 201 1.18 -54.42 -16.58
C SER A 201 2.50 -55.07 -16.16
N ILE A 202 3.60 -54.76 -16.87
CA ILE A 202 4.94 -55.25 -16.52
C ILE A 202 5.34 -54.72 -15.13
N VAL A 203 5.16 -53.42 -14.88
CA VAL A 203 5.45 -52.80 -13.57
C VAL A 203 4.61 -53.44 -12.48
N LEU A 204 3.32 -53.73 -12.72
CA LEU A 204 2.45 -54.40 -11.75
C LEU A 204 2.94 -55.81 -11.42
N ILE A 205 3.33 -56.60 -12.43
CA ILE A 205 3.90 -57.95 -12.25
C ILE A 205 5.21 -57.86 -11.46
N LEU A 206 6.12 -56.96 -11.83
CA LEU A 206 7.37 -56.75 -11.10
C LEU A 206 7.07 -56.35 -9.65
N LEU A 207 6.10 -55.47 -9.42
CA LEU A 207 5.72 -55.00 -8.10
C LEU A 207 5.14 -56.13 -7.23
N LEU A 208 4.39 -57.07 -7.83
CA LEU A 208 3.93 -58.29 -7.15
C LEU A 208 5.10 -59.22 -6.78
N ILE A 209 6.01 -59.48 -7.73
CA ILE A 209 7.19 -60.32 -7.49
C ILE A 209 8.08 -59.72 -6.39
N PHE A 210 8.30 -58.40 -6.44
CA PHE A 210 9.16 -57.69 -5.50
C PHE A 210 8.45 -57.26 -4.21
N TRP A 211 7.16 -57.55 -4.01
CA TRP A 211 6.42 -57.10 -2.82
C TRP A 211 7.07 -57.61 -1.52
N SER A 212 7.54 -58.86 -1.53
CA SER A 212 8.24 -59.48 -0.39
C SER A 212 9.58 -58.79 -0.12
N SER A 213 10.36 -58.50 -1.16
CA SER A 213 11.63 -57.78 -1.10
C SER A 213 11.45 -56.34 -0.63
N LEU A 214 10.43 -55.63 -1.12
CA LEU A 214 10.09 -54.27 -0.69
C LEU A 214 9.69 -54.22 0.78
N LYS A 215 8.90 -55.19 1.25
CA LYS A 215 8.54 -55.30 2.67
C LYS A 215 9.79 -55.50 3.53
N LYS A 216 10.69 -56.39 3.13
CA LYS A 216 11.98 -56.60 3.82
C LYS A 216 12.84 -55.34 3.82
N LEU A 217 12.94 -54.66 2.68
CA LEU A 217 13.69 -53.42 2.55
C LEU A 217 13.14 -52.36 3.50
N LYS A 218 11.82 -52.19 3.56
CA LYS A 218 11.17 -51.25 4.48
C LYS A 218 11.49 -51.55 5.95
N VAL A 219 11.40 -52.82 6.37
CA VAL A 219 11.75 -53.21 7.74
C VAL A 219 13.23 -52.99 8.03
N ARG A 220 14.12 -53.32 7.08
CA ARG A 220 15.57 -53.10 7.21
C ARG A 220 15.92 -51.61 7.32
N LEU A 221 15.29 -50.75 6.52
CA LEU A 221 15.49 -49.30 6.57
C LEU A 221 15.06 -48.75 7.93
N ARG A 222 13.89 -49.14 8.44
CA ARG A 222 13.42 -48.74 9.78
C ARG A 222 14.36 -49.23 10.89
N PHE A 223 14.83 -50.47 10.79
CA PHE A 223 15.78 -51.03 11.74
C PHE A 223 17.09 -50.25 11.76
N ASN A 224 17.65 -49.94 10.58
CA ASN A 224 18.88 -49.15 10.47
C ASN A 224 18.70 -47.72 11.00
N LEU A 225 17.53 -47.11 10.76
CA LEU A 225 17.19 -45.80 11.29
C LEU A 225 17.17 -45.82 12.83
N LEU A 226 16.50 -46.79 13.44
CA LEU A 226 16.44 -46.94 14.90
C LEU A 226 17.82 -47.20 15.52
N ILE A 227 18.66 -48.02 14.89
CA ILE A 227 20.05 -48.22 15.34
C ILE A 227 20.85 -46.92 15.28
N THR A 228 20.69 -46.16 14.19
CA THR A 228 21.36 -44.86 14.04
C THR A 228 20.90 -43.89 15.12
N GLN A 229 19.59 -43.80 15.38
CA GLN A 229 19.02 -42.99 16.45
C GLN A 229 19.55 -43.40 17.83
N LYS A 230 19.59 -44.70 18.13
CA LYS A 230 20.18 -45.23 19.38
C LYS A 230 21.65 -44.82 19.53
N LYS A 231 22.42 -44.89 18.44
CA LYS A 231 23.84 -44.47 18.43
C LYS A 231 23.98 -42.98 18.73
N SER A 232 23.15 -42.13 18.11
CA SER A 232 23.14 -40.69 18.37
C SER A 232 22.78 -40.37 19.82
N ILE A 233 21.75 -41.02 20.38
CA ILE A 233 21.38 -40.84 21.80
C ILE A 233 22.49 -41.29 22.74
N ASN A 234 23.16 -42.41 22.45
CA ASN A 234 24.30 -42.87 23.24
C ASN A 234 25.49 -41.89 23.19
N ASN A 235 25.72 -41.25 22.04
CA ASN A 235 26.76 -40.22 21.93
C ASN A 235 26.40 -38.98 22.77
N LEU A 236 25.16 -38.50 22.68
CA LEU A 236 24.66 -37.40 23.52
C LEU A 236 24.72 -37.73 25.00
N LEU A 237 24.41 -38.97 25.38
CA LEU A 237 24.50 -39.45 26.75
C LEU A 237 25.95 -39.40 27.27
N LYS A 238 26.93 -39.85 26.47
CA LYS A 238 28.36 -39.76 26.80
C LYS A 238 28.82 -38.31 26.95
N GLU A 239 28.40 -37.44 26.05
CA GLU A 239 28.72 -36.02 26.11
C GLU A 239 28.13 -35.36 27.37
N MET A 240 26.87 -35.64 27.68
CA MET A 240 26.21 -35.17 28.90
C MET A 240 26.92 -35.68 30.16
N GLN A 241 27.33 -36.94 30.21
CA GLN A 241 28.13 -37.50 31.30
C GLN A 241 29.46 -36.77 31.46
N ASN A 242 30.17 -36.53 30.35
CA ASN A 242 31.41 -35.76 30.35
C ASN A 242 31.19 -34.33 30.87
N ASN A 243 30.10 -33.69 30.46
CA ASN A 243 29.73 -32.34 30.88
C ASN A 243 29.37 -32.24 32.37
N TYR A 244 28.75 -33.29 32.93
CA TYR A 244 28.42 -33.36 34.34
C TYR A 244 29.67 -33.67 35.20
N PHE A 245 30.39 -34.75 34.90
CA PHE A 245 31.48 -35.24 35.76
C PHE A 245 32.81 -34.48 35.60
N LYS A 246 33.16 -34.04 34.38
CA LYS A 246 34.45 -33.39 34.13
C LYS A 246 34.36 -31.87 34.16
N THR A 247 33.41 -31.30 33.41
CA THR A 247 33.34 -29.85 33.22
C THR A 247 32.41 -29.15 34.21
N LYS A 248 31.60 -29.90 34.97
CA LYS A 248 30.61 -29.40 35.93
C LYS A 248 29.66 -28.34 35.33
N LYS A 249 29.38 -28.43 34.02
CA LYS A 249 28.55 -27.47 33.26
C LYS A 249 27.04 -27.64 33.45
N ILE A 250 26.60 -28.74 34.07
CA ILE A 250 25.19 -29.14 34.19
C ILE A 250 24.89 -29.38 35.67
N SER A 251 23.74 -28.91 36.17
CA SER A 251 23.29 -29.17 37.54
C SER A 251 22.96 -30.66 37.74
N GLU A 252 23.04 -31.15 38.98
CA GLU A 252 22.68 -32.55 39.29
C GLU A 252 21.22 -32.87 38.94
N ALA A 253 20.31 -31.93 39.21
CA ALA A 253 18.90 -32.07 38.89
C ALA A 253 18.69 -32.25 37.37
N ASP A 254 19.28 -31.37 36.56
CA ASP A 254 19.19 -31.43 35.09
C ASP A 254 19.81 -32.72 34.55
N TYR A 255 20.96 -33.12 35.10
CA TYR A 255 21.62 -34.36 34.72
C TYR A 255 20.72 -35.58 34.98
N ARG A 256 20.09 -35.68 36.17
CA ARG A 256 19.17 -36.78 36.52
C ARG A 256 17.95 -36.82 35.60
N ILE A 257 17.35 -35.65 35.30
CA ILE A 257 16.18 -35.55 34.41
C ILE A 257 16.53 -36.02 32.99
N ARG A 258 17.61 -35.47 32.41
CA ARG A 258 18.04 -35.82 31.04
C ARG A 258 18.49 -37.27 30.94
N LEU A 259 19.20 -37.79 31.95
CA LEU A 259 19.59 -39.20 32.03
C LEU A 259 18.37 -40.12 32.03
N LYS A 260 17.34 -39.80 32.82
CA LYS A 260 16.08 -40.56 32.84
C LYS A 260 15.43 -40.57 31.46
N LYS A 261 15.35 -39.42 30.78
CA LYS A 261 14.80 -39.30 29.42
C LYS A 261 15.58 -40.07 28.37
N PHE A 262 16.92 -40.01 28.37
CA PHE A 262 17.72 -40.81 27.45
C PHE A 262 17.55 -42.32 27.69
N LYS A 263 17.46 -42.77 28.94
CA LYS A 263 17.17 -44.17 29.26
C LYS A 263 15.79 -44.61 28.75
N GLU A 264 14.77 -43.77 28.92
CA GLU A 264 13.42 -44.01 28.38
C GLU A 264 13.44 -44.17 26.85
N LEU A 265 14.08 -43.23 26.14
CA LEU A 265 14.20 -43.28 24.68
C LEU A 265 14.97 -44.51 24.17
N ILE A 266 16.10 -44.85 24.80
CA ILE A 266 16.87 -46.05 24.44
C ILE A 266 16.02 -47.31 24.64
N ARG A 267 15.28 -47.40 25.76
CA ARG A 267 14.40 -48.54 26.04
C ARG A 267 13.29 -48.68 24.99
N ASP A 268 12.68 -47.57 24.58
CA ASP A 268 11.64 -47.57 23.54
C ASP A 268 12.20 -47.97 22.18
N ILE A 269 13.38 -47.47 21.82
CA ILE A 269 14.08 -47.88 20.59
C ILE A 269 14.39 -49.38 20.64
N ASP A 270 14.90 -49.89 21.75
CA ASP A 270 15.22 -51.32 21.89
C ASP A 270 13.99 -52.22 21.77
N ARG A 271 12.86 -51.80 22.35
CA ARG A 271 11.57 -52.48 22.17
C ARG A 271 11.17 -52.52 20.69
N GLN A 272 11.23 -51.38 19.99
CA GLN A 272 10.88 -51.32 18.57
C GLN A 272 11.84 -52.15 17.70
N VAL A 273 13.14 -52.11 18.00
CA VAL A 273 14.16 -52.93 17.34
C VAL A 273 13.86 -54.42 17.53
N MET A 274 13.43 -54.84 18.72
CA MET A 274 13.04 -56.23 18.99
C MET A 274 11.83 -56.65 18.14
N VAL A 275 10.80 -55.82 18.07
CA VAL A 275 9.63 -56.06 17.20
C VAL A 275 10.05 -56.17 15.74
N LEU A 276 10.88 -55.25 15.23
CA LEU A 276 11.37 -55.32 13.84
C LEU A 276 12.26 -56.54 13.58
N LYS A 277 13.04 -57.01 14.57
CA LYS A 277 13.80 -58.27 14.46
C LYS A 277 12.87 -59.47 14.31
N GLU A 278 11.81 -59.52 15.11
CA GLU A 278 10.80 -60.58 15.01
C GLU A 278 10.09 -60.53 13.64
N GLU A 279 9.74 -59.33 13.15
CA GLU A 279 9.17 -59.15 11.81
C GLU A 279 10.13 -59.61 10.71
N MET A 280 11.41 -59.25 10.78
CA MET A 280 12.43 -59.72 9.84
C MET A 280 12.56 -61.24 9.86
N PHE A 281 12.50 -61.85 11.06
CA PHE A 281 12.55 -63.30 11.22
C PHE A 281 11.34 -63.99 10.60
N LYS A 282 10.12 -63.49 10.85
CA LYS A 282 8.88 -63.99 10.23
C LYS A 282 8.93 -63.88 8.71
N LEU A 283 9.43 -62.77 8.17
CA LEU A 283 9.60 -62.57 6.73
C LEU A 283 10.63 -63.53 6.11
N LYS A 284 11.68 -63.91 6.85
CA LYS A 284 12.68 -64.89 6.42
C LYS A 284 12.15 -66.33 6.44
N MET A 285 11.33 -66.67 7.43
CA MET A 285 10.71 -68.00 7.52
C MET A 285 9.64 -68.22 6.44
N LYS A 286 8.89 -67.19 6.07
CA LYS A 286 7.87 -67.27 5.02
C LYS A 286 8.45 -67.52 3.62
N GLU A 287 9.72 -67.18 3.38
CA GLU A 287 10.41 -67.40 2.10
C GLU A 287 11.01 -68.82 1.97
N LYS A 288 11.21 -69.51 3.10
CA LYS A 288 11.70 -70.90 3.13
C LYS A 288 10.61 -71.95 2.94
N LYS A 289 9.34 -71.53 2.96
CA LYS A 289 8.16 -72.38 2.71
C LYS A 289 7.65 -72.11 1.31
#